data_AF-A0A5C4MK21-F1
#
_entry.id   AF-A0A5C4MK21-F1
#
_cell.length_a   1.000
_cell.length_b   1.000
_cell.length_c   1.000
_cell.angle_alpha   90.00
_cell.angle_beta   90.00
_cell.angle_gamma   90.00
#
_symmetry.space_group_name_H-M   'P 1'
#
loop_
_entity.id
_entity.type
_entity.pdbx_description
1 polymer ?
#
loop_
_entity_poly.entity_id
_entity_poly.type
_entity_poly.pdbx_seq_one_letter_code
_entity_poly.pdbx_strand_id
1 'polypeptide(L)'
;MERAPTTDIGWDLLHALRATTGRRPTVALIGGPQGLAERAAAALEAGADVSVVLTADGYAQDWQPVVEKVCKVDPDMLVVGLGAPREMLWVDQWRTQLPPSIVLTCGGWFGYLAGEEQRAPRLLRRPGLEWIARLAQAPTRLGPRYVRGLWSTLVVTVAARRKRRSK
;
A
#
# COMPACT_ATOMS: atom_id res chain seq x y z
N MET A 1 -19.87 6.31 -11.22
CA MET A 1 -18.69 6.42 -10.35
C MET A 1 -17.81 5.22 -10.61
N GLU A 2 -16.71 5.42 -11.34
CA GLU A 2 -15.71 4.38 -11.57
C GLU A 2 -14.89 4.21 -10.28
N ARG A 3 -14.72 2.96 -9.81
CA ARG A 3 -13.94 2.68 -8.60
C ARG A 3 -12.52 2.34 -9.04
N ALA A 4 -11.56 3.20 -8.70
CA ALA A 4 -10.15 2.88 -8.81
C ALA A 4 -9.68 2.22 -7.49
N PRO A 5 -9.45 0.90 -7.45
CA PRO A 5 -8.76 0.30 -6.32
C PRO A 5 -7.38 0.92 -6.16
N THR A 6 -6.84 0.94 -4.93
CA THR A 6 -5.54 1.56 -4.63
C THR A 6 -4.40 1.03 -5.49
N THR A 7 -4.51 -0.22 -5.96
CA THR A 7 -3.58 -0.85 -6.92
C THR A 7 -3.49 -0.13 -8.26
N ASP A 8 -4.58 0.52 -8.70
CA ASP A 8 -4.61 1.30 -9.96
C ASP A 8 -4.07 2.71 -9.76
N ILE A 9 -4.36 3.32 -8.61
CA ILE A 9 -3.90 4.67 -8.25
C ILE A 9 -2.37 4.77 -8.31
N GLY A 10 -1.65 3.71 -7.92
CA GLY A 10 -0.19 3.69 -8.01
C GLY A 10 0.33 3.95 -9.42
N TRP A 11 -0.27 3.32 -10.44
CA TRP A 11 0.11 3.54 -11.83
C TRP A 11 -0.25 4.94 -12.32
N ASP A 12 -1.45 5.42 -11.98
CA ASP A 12 -1.91 6.75 -12.38
C ASP A 12 -1.01 7.86 -11.80
N LEU A 13 -0.57 7.70 -10.55
CA LEU A 13 0.37 8.63 -9.91
C LEU A 13 1.72 8.67 -10.63
N LEU A 14 2.26 7.51 -11.02
CA LEU A 14 3.54 7.45 -11.75
C LEU A 14 3.43 8.10 -13.14
N HIS A 15 2.32 7.86 -13.85
CA HIS A 15 2.07 8.53 -15.13
C HIS A 15 1.95 10.05 -14.97
N ALA A 16 1.22 10.51 -13.96
CA ALA A 16 1.08 11.93 -13.66
C ALA A 16 2.43 12.56 -13.28
N LEU A 17 3.21 11.94 -12.40
CA LEU A 17 4.55 12.40 -12.02
C LEU A 17 5.46 12.57 -13.24
N ARG A 18 5.46 11.59 -14.15
CA ARG A 18 6.24 11.68 -15.39
C ARG A 18 5.78 12.84 -16.26
N ALA A 19 4.47 12.98 -16.46
CA ALA A 19 3.90 14.05 -17.28
C ALA A 19 4.21 15.44 -16.71
N THR A 20 4.21 15.59 -15.38
CA THR A 20 4.50 16.86 -14.71
C THR A 20 6.00 17.17 -14.66
N THR A 21 6.86 16.17 -14.43
CA THR A 21 8.31 16.39 -14.25
C THR A 21 9.11 16.33 -15.55
N GLY A 22 8.56 15.73 -16.61
CA GLY A 22 9.26 15.54 -17.89
C GLY A 22 10.42 14.53 -17.85
N ARG A 23 10.60 13.81 -16.73
CA ARG A 23 11.65 12.80 -16.54
C ARG A 23 11.07 11.49 -15.99
N ARG A 24 11.89 10.44 -15.98
CA ARG A 24 11.55 9.18 -15.29
C ARG A 24 11.37 9.45 -13.78
N PRO A 25 10.20 9.11 -13.20
CA PRO A 25 9.98 9.22 -11.76
C PRO A 25 10.88 8.26 -10.98
N THR A 26 11.35 8.69 -9.82
CA THR A 26 12.08 7.85 -8.86
C THR A 26 11.14 7.32 -7.78
N VAL A 27 11.26 6.04 -7.46
CA VAL A 27 10.36 5.35 -6.53
C VAL A 27 11.17 4.63 -5.45
N ALA A 28 10.74 4.73 -4.20
CA ALA A 28 11.24 3.89 -3.11
C ALA A 28 10.13 2.94 -2.63
N LEU A 29 10.46 1.66 -2.43
CA LEU A 29 9.53 0.62 -1.98
C LEU A 29 9.97 0.08 -0.61
N ILE A 30 9.17 0.29 0.43
CA ILE A 30 9.46 -0.21 1.78
C ILE A 30 8.32 -1.09 2.25
N GLY A 31 8.57 -2.37 2.53
CA GLY A 31 7.56 -3.25 3.06
C GLY A 31 7.63 -4.68 2.56
N GLY A 32 6.69 -5.49 3.02
CA GLY A 32 6.64 -6.92 2.70
C GLY A 32 7.67 -7.78 3.44
N PRO A 33 7.60 -9.12 3.29
CA PRO A 33 8.66 -10.02 3.71
C PRO A 33 9.91 -9.86 2.84
N GLN A 34 11.01 -10.44 3.30
CA GLN A 34 12.30 -10.41 2.62
C GLN A 34 12.17 -10.77 1.13
N GLY A 35 12.72 -9.91 0.27
CA GLY A 35 12.76 -10.13 -1.17
C GLY A 35 11.47 -9.73 -1.92
N LEU A 36 10.37 -9.41 -1.23
CA LEU A 36 9.14 -9.01 -1.91
C LEU A 36 9.28 -7.63 -2.54
N ALA A 37 9.90 -6.67 -1.84
CA ALA A 37 10.09 -5.32 -2.33
C ALA A 37 10.99 -5.30 -3.59
N GLU A 38 12.04 -6.13 -3.63
CA GLU A 38 12.94 -6.29 -4.77
C GLU A 38 12.21 -6.89 -5.99
N ARG A 39 11.40 -7.94 -5.78
CA ARG A 39 10.59 -8.52 -6.87
C ARG A 39 9.57 -7.51 -7.40
N ALA A 40 8.92 -6.77 -6.50
CA ALA A 40 7.99 -5.71 -6.88
C ALA A 40 8.70 -4.59 -7.64
N ALA A 41 9.92 -4.22 -7.25
CA ALA A 41 10.73 -3.23 -7.96
C ALA A 41 11.04 -3.67 -9.39
N ALA A 42 11.55 -4.90 -9.57
CA ALA A 42 11.85 -5.43 -10.89
C ALA A 42 10.63 -5.47 -11.81
N ALA A 43 9.47 -5.88 -11.28
CA ALA A 43 8.22 -5.89 -12.03
C ALA A 43 7.72 -4.47 -12.37
N LEU A 44 7.92 -3.51 -11.45
CA LEU A 44 7.54 -2.12 -11.66
C LEU A 44 8.37 -1.47 -12.77
N GLU A 45 9.69 -1.68 -12.77
CA GLU A 45 10.60 -1.17 -13.82
C GLU A 45 10.38 -1.85 -15.17
N ALA A 46 9.97 -3.12 -15.18
CA ALA A 46 9.57 -3.81 -16.41
C ALA A 46 8.22 -3.30 -16.96
N GLY A 47 7.31 -2.86 -16.08
CA GLY A 47 5.95 -2.46 -16.42
C GLY A 47 5.76 -0.96 -16.70
N ALA A 48 6.67 -0.10 -16.25
CA ALA A 48 6.60 1.34 -16.47
C ALA A 48 7.98 1.99 -16.62
N ASP A 49 7.98 3.17 -17.24
CA ASP A 49 9.16 4.01 -17.44
C ASP A 49 9.56 4.75 -16.13
N VAL A 50 9.92 4.00 -15.10
CA VAL A 50 10.29 4.51 -13.76
C VAL A 50 11.64 3.97 -13.32
N SER A 51 12.21 4.55 -12.25
CA SER A 51 13.47 4.12 -11.64
C SER A 51 13.24 3.80 -10.16
N VAL A 52 13.50 2.56 -9.73
CA VAL A 52 13.41 2.21 -8.32
C VAL A 52 14.74 2.47 -7.64
N VAL A 53 14.78 3.48 -6.78
CA VAL A 53 16.03 3.97 -6.17
C VAL A 53 16.34 3.36 -4.81
N LEU A 54 15.34 2.71 -4.19
CA LEU A 54 15.50 2.05 -2.89
C LEU A 54 14.45 0.96 -2.70
N THR A 55 14.87 -0.19 -2.18
CA THR A 55 14.01 -1.21 -1.59
C THR A 55 14.41 -1.47 -0.14
N ALA A 56 13.42 -1.79 0.70
CA ALA A 56 13.65 -2.24 2.07
C ALA A 56 12.53 -3.16 2.56
N ASP A 57 12.90 -4.17 3.35
CA ASP A 57 11.97 -5.11 3.95
C ASP A 57 11.06 -4.45 5.01
N GLY A 58 9.88 -5.03 5.23
CA GLY A 58 8.85 -4.51 6.13
C GLY A 58 9.00 -4.82 7.62
N TYR A 59 10.10 -5.46 8.03
CA TYR A 59 10.29 -6.00 9.39
C TYR A 59 11.56 -5.48 10.07
N ALA A 60 11.94 -4.22 9.82
CA ALA A 60 13.06 -3.58 10.47
C ALA A 60 12.84 -3.46 12.00
N GLN A 61 13.88 -3.75 12.78
CA GLN A 61 13.89 -3.52 14.24
C GLN A 61 14.09 -2.04 14.56
N ASP A 62 14.90 -1.36 13.75
CA ASP A 62 15.12 0.08 13.79
C ASP A 62 14.85 0.67 12.41
N TRP A 63 13.97 1.67 12.36
CA TRP A 63 13.58 2.37 11.13
C TRP A 63 14.48 3.55 10.80
N GLN A 64 15.25 4.07 11.76
CA GLN A 64 16.11 5.24 11.56
C GLN A 64 17.06 5.06 10.37
N PRO A 65 17.78 3.93 10.20
CA PRO A 65 18.68 3.75 9.06
C PRO A 65 17.95 3.64 7.72
N VAL A 66 16.70 3.17 7.74
CA VAL A 66 15.87 3.08 6.53
C VAL A 66 15.40 4.47 6.12
N VAL A 67 14.95 5.28 7.08
CA VAL A 67 14.54 6.67 6.84
C VAL A 67 15.70 7.51 6.34
N GLU A 68 16.89 7.36 6.92
CA GLU A 68 18.10 8.04 6.42
C GLU A 68 18.42 7.69 4.97
N LYS A 69 18.27 6.42 4.58
CA LYS A 69 18.42 5.99 3.18
C LYS A 69 17.37 6.64 2.28
N VAL A 70 16.11 6.71 2.73
CA VAL A 70 15.03 7.39 1.98
C VAL A 70 15.36 8.86 1.78
N CYS A 71 15.76 9.58 2.83
CA CYS A 71 16.15 10.98 2.73
C CYS A 71 17.35 11.18 1.79
N LYS A 72 18.30 10.25 1.78
CA LYS A 72 19.48 10.31 0.91
C LYS A 72 19.14 10.12 -0.57
N VAL A 73 18.20 9.23 -0.90
CA VAL A 73 17.81 8.97 -2.29
C VAL A 73 16.73 9.92 -2.81
N ASP A 74 16.01 10.60 -1.91
CA ASP A 74 15.01 11.64 -2.19
C ASP A 74 14.04 11.26 -3.33
N PRO A 75 13.19 10.23 -3.13
CA PRO A 75 12.36 9.69 -4.20
C PRO A 75 11.16 10.62 -4.50
N ASP A 76 10.70 10.66 -5.75
CA ASP A 76 9.45 11.34 -6.10
C ASP A 76 8.24 10.68 -5.41
N MET A 77 8.29 9.35 -5.27
CA MET A 77 7.25 8.55 -4.66
C MET A 77 7.81 7.53 -3.67
N LEU A 78 7.25 7.50 -2.45
CA LEU A 78 7.54 6.51 -1.43
C LEU A 78 6.33 5.60 -1.23
N VAL A 79 6.48 4.30 -1.50
CA VAL A 79 5.44 3.30 -1.28
C VAL A 79 5.73 2.53 0.00
N VAL A 80 4.82 2.60 0.96
CA VAL A 80 4.94 1.94 2.27
C VAL A 80 3.95 0.78 2.36
N GLY A 81 4.50 -0.42 2.55
CA GLY A 81 3.79 -1.70 2.57
C GLY A 81 3.98 -2.50 3.86
N LEU A 82 3.81 -1.83 5.01
CA LEU A 82 3.91 -2.46 6.33
C LEU A 82 2.58 -3.09 6.79
N GLY A 83 1.50 -2.83 6.04
CA GLY A 83 0.16 -3.28 6.31
C GLY A 83 -0.54 -2.41 7.35
N ALA A 84 -1.80 -2.07 7.08
CA ALA A 84 -2.58 -1.27 8.02
C ALA A 84 -2.78 -2.00 9.38
N PRO A 85 -2.70 -1.28 10.51
CA PRO A 85 -2.53 0.18 10.60
C PRO A 85 -1.07 0.66 10.62
N ARG A 86 -0.07 -0.25 10.66
CA ARG A 86 1.34 0.08 10.88
C ARG A 86 1.91 1.06 9.88
N GLU A 87 1.54 0.93 8.60
CA GLU A 87 2.02 1.82 7.54
C GLU A 87 1.62 3.29 7.75
N MET A 88 0.40 3.56 8.25
CA MET A 88 -0.06 4.93 8.51
C MET A 88 0.64 5.51 9.75
N LEU A 89 0.81 4.68 10.79
CA LEU A 89 1.50 5.08 12.02
C LEU A 89 2.98 5.36 11.76
N TRP A 90 3.62 4.54 10.92
CA TRP A 90 5.00 4.75 10.51
C TRP A 90 5.13 6.06 9.73
N VAL A 91 4.26 6.30 8.76
CA VAL A 91 4.27 7.57 8.02
C VAL A 91 4.06 8.75 8.96
N ASP A 92 3.09 8.70 9.88
CA ASP A 92 2.83 9.78 10.83
C ASP A 92 4.03 10.03 11.77
N GLN A 93 4.71 8.97 12.21
CA GLN A 93 5.90 9.04 13.04
C GLN A 93 7.07 9.74 12.32
N TRP A 94 7.29 9.44 11.04
CA TRP A 94 8.47 9.90 10.30
C TRP A 94 8.20 11.08 9.36
N ARG A 95 6.96 11.56 9.24
CA ARG A 95 6.54 12.58 8.27
C ARG A 95 7.37 13.87 8.29
N THR A 96 7.97 14.24 9.43
CA THR A 96 8.80 15.44 9.54
C THR A 96 10.24 15.24 9.09
N GLN A 97 10.70 13.98 8.99
CA GLN A 97 12.03 13.62 8.50
C GLN A 97 12.01 13.17 7.03
N LEU A 98 10.88 12.62 6.57
CA LEU A 98 10.74 12.18 5.19
C LEU A 98 10.90 13.34 4.20
N PRO A 99 11.53 13.10 3.04
CA PRO A 99 11.61 14.09 1.96
C PRO A 99 10.22 14.48 1.41
N PRO A 100 10.13 15.57 0.61
CA PRO A 100 8.89 16.00 -0.04
C PRO A 100 8.46 15.05 -1.17
N SER A 101 8.06 13.83 -0.79
CA SER A 101 7.64 12.76 -1.70
C SER A 101 6.14 12.54 -1.66
N ILE A 102 5.57 11.99 -2.73
CA ILE A 102 4.23 11.38 -2.68
C ILE A 102 4.32 10.09 -1.86
N VAL A 103 3.67 10.05 -0.69
CA VAL A 103 3.65 8.85 0.15
C VAL A 103 2.38 8.02 -0.11
N LEU A 104 2.56 6.80 -0.61
CA LEU A 104 1.47 5.84 -0.84
C LEU A 104 1.55 4.68 0.16
N THR A 105 0.58 4.60 1.07
CA THR A 105 0.43 3.48 2.01
C THR A 105 -0.36 2.34 1.37
N CYS A 106 0.29 1.50 0.56
CA CYS A 106 -0.36 0.42 -0.16
C CYS A 106 0.43 -0.90 -0.15
N GLY A 107 0.47 -1.58 1.00
CA GLY A 107 1.17 -2.87 1.08
C GLY A 107 0.61 -3.99 0.21
N GLY A 108 -0.67 -3.92 -0.17
CA GLY A 108 -1.24 -4.88 -1.10
C GLY A 108 -0.68 -4.78 -2.52
N TRP A 109 -0.13 -3.62 -2.91
CA TRP A 109 0.35 -3.40 -4.27
C TRP A 109 1.58 -4.25 -4.59
N PHE A 110 2.45 -4.51 -3.60
CA PHE A 110 3.68 -5.28 -3.80
C PHE A 110 3.40 -6.70 -4.26
N GLY A 111 2.41 -7.37 -3.65
CA GLY A 111 2.00 -8.71 -4.06
C GLY A 111 1.45 -8.74 -5.48
N TYR A 112 0.73 -7.69 -5.91
CA TYR A 112 0.27 -7.59 -7.30
C TYR A 112 1.42 -7.35 -8.28
N LEU A 113 2.36 -6.45 -7.95
CA LEU A 113 3.53 -6.17 -8.78
C LEU A 113 4.39 -7.42 -8.94
N ALA A 114 4.70 -8.10 -7.83
CA ALA A 114 5.50 -9.32 -7.82
C ALA A 114 4.79 -10.55 -8.40
N GLY A 115 3.51 -10.43 -8.80
CA GLY A 115 2.72 -11.53 -9.38
C GLY A 115 2.23 -12.59 -8.39
N GLU A 116 2.38 -12.35 -7.07
CA GLU A 116 1.92 -13.24 -6.00
C GLU A 116 0.42 -13.13 -5.72
N GLU A 117 -0.16 -11.94 -5.94
CA GLU A 117 -1.60 -11.72 -5.87
C GLU A 117 -2.14 -11.49 -7.29
N GLN A 118 -3.19 -12.23 -7.66
CA GLN A 118 -3.89 -12.09 -8.93
C GLN A 118 -5.10 -11.17 -8.79
N ARG A 119 -5.31 -10.34 -9.82
CA ARG A 119 -6.48 -9.46 -9.91
C ARG A 119 -7.76 -10.28 -9.87
N ALA A 120 -8.74 -9.84 -9.10
CA ALA A 120 -10.05 -10.47 -9.07
C ALA A 120 -10.68 -10.53 -10.49
N PRO A 121 -11.34 -11.65 -10.88
CA PRO A 121 -12.07 -11.74 -12.14
C PRO A 121 -13.08 -10.61 -12.31
N ARG A 122 -13.27 -10.12 -13.56
CA ARG A 122 -14.16 -8.98 -13.86
C ARG A 122 -15.58 -9.14 -13.28
N LEU A 123 -16.09 -10.37 -13.25
CA LEU A 123 -17.40 -10.71 -12.68
C LEU A 123 -17.52 -10.39 -11.18
N LEU A 124 -16.42 -10.48 -10.43
CA LEU A 124 -16.37 -10.14 -9.01
C LEU A 124 -16.01 -8.68 -8.76
N ARG A 125 -15.35 -8.01 -9.72
CA ARG A 125 -15.00 -6.58 -9.62
C ARG A 125 -16.20 -5.66 -9.70
N ARG A 126 -17.07 -5.87 -10.70
CA ARG A 126 -18.25 -5.04 -10.95
C ARG A 126 -19.18 -4.89 -9.72
N PRO A 127 -19.53 -5.96 -9.00
CA PRO A 127 -20.34 -5.84 -7.78
C PRO A 127 -19.55 -5.41 -6.53
N GLY A 128 -18.23 -5.16 -6.64
CA GLY A 128 -17.39 -4.83 -5.48
C GLY A 128 -17.04 -6.03 -4.59
N LEU A 129 -17.11 -7.25 -5.13
CA LEU A 129 -16.80 -8.51 -4.45
C LEU A 129 -15.33 -8.94 -4.58
N GLU A 130 -14.44 -8.01 -4.94
CA GLU A 130 -13.01 -8.28 -5.08
C GLU A 130 -12.39 -8.85 -3.80
N TRP A 131 -12.91 -8.44 -2.64
CA TRP A 131 -12.46 -8.92 -1.34
C TRP A 131 -12.64 -10.44 -1.17
N ILE A 132 -13.65 -11.05 -1.79
CA ILE A 132 -13.88 -12.51 -1.75
C ILE A 132 -12.77 -13.21 -2.53
N ALA A 133 -12.48 -12.73 -3.75
CA ALA A 133 -11.41 -13.29 -4.57
C ALA A 133 -10.04 -13.16 -3.88
N ARG A 134 -9.79 -12.05 -3.19
CA ARG A 134 -8.56 -11.85 -2.41
C ARG A 134 -8.50 -12.77 -1.19
N LEU A 135 -9.61 -12.92 -0.46
CA LEU A 135 -9.70 -13.84 0.68
C LEU A 135 -9.41 -15.28 0.25
N ALA A 136 -9.95 -15.71 -0.88
CA ALA A 136 -9.71 -17.04 -1.43
C ALA A 136 -8.23 -17.29 -1.76
N GLN A 137 -7.51 -16.27 -2.23
CA GLN A 137 -6.07 -16.37 -2.53
C GLN A 137 -5.19 -16.39 -1.28
N ALA A 138 -5.62 -15.75 -0.19
CA ALA A 138 -4.82 -15.63 1.03
C ALA A 138 -5.67 -15.76 2.32
N PRO A 139 -6.34 -16.90 2.55
CA PRO A 139 -7.32 -17.06 3.61
C PRO A 139 -6.71 -16.93 5.01
N THR A 140 -5.51 -17.49 5.21
CA THR A 140 -4.77 -17.42 6.48
C THR A 140 -4.32 -16.00 6.83
N ARG A 141 -3.98 -15.19 5.82
CA ARG A 141 -3.54 -13.80 5.98
C ARG A 141 -4.71 -12.84 6.14
N LEU A 142 -5.72 -12.93 5.28
CA LEU A 142 -6.81 -11.96 5.18
C LEU A 142 -8.03 -12.31 6.03
N GLY A 143 -8.28 -13.59 6.31
CA GLY A 143 -9.41 -14.05 7.12
C GLY A 143 -9.46 -13.40 8.51
N PRO A 144 -8.39 -13.51 9.32
CA PRO A 144 -8.35 -12.88 10.64
C PRO A 144 -8.52 -11.35 10.59
N ARG A 145 -8.03 -10.71 9.51
CA ARG A 145 -8.17 -9.26 9.30
C ARG A 145 -9.63 -8.87 9.07
N TYR A 146 -10.36 -9.63 8.26
CA TYR A 146 -11.78 -9.36 7.99
C TYR A 146 -12.66 -9.62 9.21
N VAL A 147 -12.43 -10.72 9.93
CA VAL A 147 -13.16 -10.99 11.18
C VAL A 147 -12.98 -9.86 12.19
N ARG A 148 -11.74 -9.41 12.41
CA ARG A 148 -11.45 -8.27 13.30
C ARG A 148 -12.13 -6.98 12.84
N GLY A 149 -12.15 -6.72 11.53
CA GLY A 149 -12.81 -5.54 10.95
C GLY A 149 -14.33 -5.54 11.10
N LEU A 150 -14.97 -6.70 10.91
CA LEU A 150 -16.41 -6.85 11.20
C LEU A 150 -16.69 -6.59 12.69
N TRP A 151 -15.89 -7.20 13.57
CA TRP A 151 -16.07 -7.04 15.01
C TRP A 151 -15.93 -5.58 15.46
N SER A 152 -14.88 -4.88 15.03
CA SER A 152 -14.67 -3.47 15.40
C SER A 152 -15.82 -2.58 14.90
N THR A 153 -16.31 -2.84 13.69
CA THR A 153 -17.43 -2.11 13.10
C THR A 153 -18.73 -2.34 13.88
N LEU A 154 -19.00 -3.58 14.30
CA LEU A 154 -20.15 -3.91 15.14
C LEU A 154 -20.10 -3.16 16.47
N VAL A 155 -18.96 -3.20 17.17
CA VAL A 155 -18.76 -2.49 18.45
C VAL A 155 -19.02 -0.99 18.30
N VAL A 156 -18.40 -0.34 17.30
CA VAL A 156 -18.57 1.09 17.04
C VAL A 156 -20.03 1.42 16.70
N THR A 157 -20.68 0.58 15.88
CA THR A 157 -22.08 0.79 15.48
C THR A 157 -23.03 0.69 16.68
N VAL A 158 -22.84 -0.29 17.56
CA VAL A 158 -23.64 -0.44 18.78
C VAL A 158 -23.41 0.74 19.72
N ALA A 159 -22.17 1.16 19.93
CA ALA A 159 -21.83 2.32 20.76
C ALA A 159 -22.45 3.62 20.21
N ALA A 160 -22.36 3.86 18.90
CA ALA A 160 -22.95 5.01 18.25
C ALA A 160 -24.49 5.04 18.36
N ARG A 161 -25.15 3.87 18.25
CA ARG A 161 -26.60 3.75 18.43
C ARG A 161 -27.03 4.03 19.87
N ARG A 162 -26.28 3.57 20.87
CA ARG A 162 -26.56 3.86 22.29
C ARG A 162 -26.48 5.37 22.58
N LYS A 163 -25.47 6.05 22.04
CA LYS A 163 -25.28 7.50 22.23
C LYS A 163 -26.37 8.35 21.57
N ARG A 164 -26.96 7.87 20.46
CA ARG A 164 -28.10 8.53 19.79
C ARG A 164 -29.44 8.31 20.48
N ARG A 165 -29.62 7.22 21.23
CA ARG A 165 -30.85 6.97 22.01
C ARG A 165 -30.88 7.66 23.38
N SER A 166 -29.74 8.16 23.84
CA SER A 166 -29.58 8.88 25.10
C SER A 166 -29.60 10.40 24.94
N LYS A 167 -29.77 10.90 23.70
CA LYS A 167 -30.08 12.29 23.36
C LYS A 167 -31.51 12.33 22.85
#